data_AF-A0A662Q1S8-F1
#
_entry.id   AF-A0A662Q1S8-F1
#
_cell.length_a   1.000
_cell.length_b   1.000
_cell.length_c   1.000
_cell.angle_alpha   90.00
_cell.angle_beta   90.00
_cell.angle_gamma   90.00
#
_symmetry.space_group_name_H-M   'P 1'
#
loop_
_entity.id
_entity.type
_entity.pdbx_description
1 polymer ?
#
loop_
_entity_poly.entity_id
_entity_poly.type
_entity_poly.pdbx_seq_one_letter_code
_entity_poly.pdbx_strand_id
1 'polypeptide(L)'
;PLVLRDHESSIRYLMKSYGFDGDNLRIVADLHPRYSSRKAAEKLAEKRGFRLQLIQHHFSHMASVMAERGHDPEKPAVGVIMDGVGYGLDGAIWGGEIIAWDGSEFRRLGRLEYHVMPGGDLATKYPLRMLASIMLKIMDEDEVTKFFEKMKFLEKMRYGLKELETCLRIVKEGKGPKTSSTGRFLDSVSALLGICFERTYEGEPAISLEENSVETCEIADVGDILVRDGENIEILTSEILRILLDELNTSSKGELAYIAQYLLGKALGEAASSLAKKFEVKELYVSGGAAVNHIILRGLADGSGLRILVNREIPANDGGIAVGQVYAAGLMEDLD
;
A
#
# COMPACT_ATOMS: atom_id res chain seq x y z
N PRO A 1 6.61 17.26 20.18
CA PRO A 1 6.87 17.88 18.86
C PRO A 1 5.90 19.06 18.63
N LEU A 2 6.30 20.08 17.87
CA LEU A 2 5.45 21.26 17.59
C LEU A 2 4.12 20.84 16.94
N VAL A 3 4.21 20.02 15.88
CA VAL A 3 3.05 19.49 15.13
C VAL A 3 2.02 18.81 16.04
N LEU A 4 2.46 18.07 17.06
CA LEU A 4 1.54 17.40 17.99
C LEU A 4 0.79 18.39 18.89
N ARG A 5 1.46 19.47 19.32
CA ARG A 5 0.83 20.50 20.14
C ARG A 5 -0.20 21.28 19.34
N ASP A 6 0.12 21.57 18.09
CA ASP A 6 -0.81 22.25 17.17
C ASP A 6 -2.02 21.37 16.90
N HIS A 7 -1.81 20.07 16.65
CA HIS A 7 -2.89 19.09 16.51
C HIS A 7 -3.82 19.04 17.75
N GLU A 8 -3.26 18.90 18.96
CA GLU A 8 -4.03 18.93 20.22
C GLU A 8 -4.75 20.28 20.45
N SER A 9 -4.19 21.38 19.98
CA SER A 9 -4.82 22.71 20.06
C SER A 9 -6.02 22.81 19.10
N SER A 10 -5.85 22.37 17.86
CA SER A 10 -6.91 22.34 16.84
C SER A 10 -8.07 21.45 17.25
N ILE A 11 -7.81 20.25 17.80
CA ILE A 11 -8.87 19.38 18.31
C ILE A 11 -9.67 20.08 19.40
N ARG A 12 -9.01 20.71 20.39
CA ARG A 12 -9.71 21.42 21.47
C ARG A 12 -10.53 22.60 20.94
N TYR A 13 -10.00 23.32 19.96
CA TYR A 13 -10.74 24.40 19.30
C TYR A 13 -11.99 23.87 18.61
N LEU A 14 -11.86 22.83 17.77
CA LEU A 14 -12.98 22.23 17.06
C LEU A 14 -14.03 21.66 18.02
N MET A 15 -13.61 20.94 19.06
CA MET A 15 -14.52 20.42 20.08
C MET A 15 -15.35 21.53 20.72
N LYS A 16 -14.71 22.65 21.08
CA LYS A 16 -15.42 23.80 21.65
C LYS A 16 -16.36 24.47 20.65
N SER A 17 -15.91 24.64 19.41
CA SER A 17 -16.67 25.34 18.36
C SER A 17 -17.92 24.57 17.92
N TYR A 18 -17.84 23.24 17.87
CA TYR A 18 -18.95 22.37 17.47
C TYR A 18 -19.76 21.83 18.65
N GLY A 19 -19.47 22.24 19.89
CA GLY A 19 -20.22 21.79 21.08
C GLY A 19 -20.02 20.32 21.41
N PHE A 20 -18.84 19.76 21.14
CA PHE A 20 -18.45 18.42 21.63
C PHE A 20 -17.99 18.50 23.08
N ASP A 21 -18.93 18.76 23.99
CA ASP A 21 -18.72 18.89 25.45
C ASP A 21 -19.42 17.80 26.28
N GLY A 22 -20.06 16.83 25.62
CA GLY A 22 -20.73 15.71 26.27
C GLY A 22 -19.79 14.70 26.93
N ASP A 23 -20.32 13.98 27.92
CA ASP A 23 -19.59 12.98 28.70
C ASP A 23 -19.47 11.60 28.00
N ASN A 24 -20.21 11.38 26.91
CA ASN A 24 -20.24 10.12 26.17
C ASN A 24 -19.69 10.27 24.74
N LEU A 25 -18.48 10.83 24.62
CA LEU A 25 -17.78 10.90 23.34
C LEU A 25 -16.92 9.66 23.13
N ARG A 26 -16.78 9.28 21.86
CA ARG A 26 -15.85 8.25 21.40
C ARG A 26 -14.71 8.90 20.64
N ILE A 27 -13.48 8.48 20.94
CA ILE A 27 -12.29 8.82 20.18
C ILE A 27 -11.91 7.63 19.32
N VAL A 28 -11.62 7.89 18.05
CA VAL A 28 -11.07 6.91 17.12
C VAL A 28 -9.61 7.24 16.82
N ALA A 29 -8.78 6.22 16.65
CA ALA A 29 -7.38 6.40 16.27
C ALA A 29 -6.86 5.19 15.47
N ASP A 30 -5.73 5.39 14.80
CA ASP A 30 -5.05 4.32 14.06
C ASP A 30 -4.53 3.24 15.02
N LEU A 31 -4.59 1.99 14.57
CA LEU A 31 -4.11 0.83 15.31
C LEU A 31 -2.57 0.85 15.51
N HIS A 32 -1.79 1.64 14.76
CA HIS A 32 -0.34 1.67 14.90
C HIS A 32 0.11 2.16 16.29
N PRO A 33 0.80 1.33 17.11
CA PRO A 33 1.15 1.66 18.50
C PRO A 33 2.16 2.79 18.69
N ARG A 34 2.86 3.21 17.63
CA ARG A 34 3.94 4.20 17.73
C ARG A 34 3.54 5.58 17.21
N TYR A 35 2.35 5.72 16.63
CA TYR A 35 1.88 7.00 16.12
C TYR A 35 1.67 8.01 17.24
N SER A 36 2.15 9.24 17.00
CA SER A 36 1.99 10.33 17.97
C SER A 36 0.52 10.74 18.12
N SER A 37 -0.26 10.65 17.04
CA SER A 37 -1.72 10.85 17.05
C SER A 37 -2.43 9.84 17.93
N ARG A 38 -2.09 8.55 17.84
CA ARG A 38 -2.63 7.50 18.72
C ARG A 38 -2.34 7.80 20.20
N LYS A 39 -1.10 8.17 20.55
CA LYS A 39 -0.74 8.53 21.93
C LYS A 39 -1.51 9.75 22.44
N ALA A 40 -1.77 10.74 21.59
CA ALA A 40 -2.59 11.89 21.95
C ALA A 40 -4.06 11.50 22.16
N ALA A 41 -4.60 10.61 21.31
CA ALA A 41 -5.93 10.05 21.45
C ALA A 41 -6.09 9.27 22.77
N GLU A 42 -5.15 8.38 23.10
CA GLU A 42 -5.11 7.63 24.36
C GLU A 42 -5.11 8.57 25.58
N LYS A 43 -4.24 9.58 25.57
CA LYS A 43 -4.17 10.57 26.65
C LYS A 43 -5.44 11.40 26.78
N LEU A 44 -6.06 11.78 25.67
CA LEU A 44 -7.31 12.55 25.68
C LEU A 44 -8.47 11.69 26.20
N ALA A 45 -8.55 10.43 25.78
CA ALA A 45 -9.54 9.47 26.24
C ALA A 45 -9.44 9.25 27.76
N GLU A 46 -8.23 8.95 28.26
CA GLU A 46 -7.97 8.74 29.68
C GLU A 46 -8.33 9.98 30.52
N LYS A 47 -7.91 11.17 30.07
CA LYS A 47 -8.15 12.43 30.80
C LYS A 47 -9.64 12.79 30.90
N ARG A 48 -10.43 12.43 29.90
CA ARG A 48 -11.85 12.81 29.80
C ARG A 48 -12.82 11.68 30.11
N GLY A 49 -12.34 10.45 30.27
CA GLY A 49 -13.18 9.27 30.45
C GLY A 49 -13.90 8.83 29.16
N PHE A 50 -13.40 9.20 27.99
CA PHE A 50 -14.00 8.85 26.69
C PHE A 50 -13.64 7.43 26.27
N ARG A 51 -14.54 6.77 25.51
CA ARG A 51 -14.25 5.46 24.90
C ARG A 51 -13.22 5.65 23.78
N LEU A 52 -12.13 4.87 23.78
CA LEU A 52 -11.17 4.83 22.68
C LEU A 52 -11.42 3.58 21.84
N GLN A 53 -11.55 3.75 20.53
CA GLN A 53 -11.61 2.65 19.56
C GLN A 53 -10.46 2.78 18.57
N LEU A 54 -9.75 1.67 18.35
CA LEU A 54 -8.63 1.62 17.40
C LEU A 54 -9.12 1.00 16.09
N ILE A 55 -8.85 1.67 14.97
CA ILE A 55 -9.27 1.24 13.64
C ILE A 55 -8.03 0.92 12.80
N GLN A 56 -8.10 -0.16 12.03
CA GLN A 56 -7.01 -0.56 11.15
C GLN A 56 -6.84 0.43 9.99
N HIS A 57 -5.60 0.75 9.65
CA HIS A 57 -5.22 1.79 8.68
C HIS A 57 -5.82 1.58 7.28
N HIS A 58 -5.69 0.39 6.72
CA HIS A 58 -6.19 0.07 5.38
C HIS A 58 -7.72 -0.03 5.34
N PHE A 59 -8.34 -0.52 6.42
CA PHE A 59 -9.79 -0.47 6.58
C PHE A 59 -10.28 0.98 6.64
N SER A 60 -9.54 1.87 7.29
CA SER A 60 -9.86 3.32 7.30
C SER A 60 -9.80 3.90 5.89
N HIS A 61 -8.83 3.53 5.07
CA HIS A 61 -8.77 3.92 3.66
C HIS A 61 -10.02 3.47 2.89
N MET A 62 -10.40 2.20 2.97
CA MET A 62 -11.62 1.69 2.33
C MET A 62 -12.88 2.39 2.85
N ALA A 63 -13.00 2.54 4.17
CA ALA A 63 -14.11 3.18 4.84
C ALA A 63 -14.27 4.65 4.43
N SER A 64 -13.19 5.35 4.09
CA SER A 64 -13.26 6.72 3.57
C SER A 64 -13.98 6.78 2.22
N VAL A 65 -13.75 5.82 1.33
CA VAL A 65 -14.47 5.72 0.05
C VAL A 65 -15.92 5.31 0.30
N MET A 66 -16.15 4.34 1.19
CA MET A 66 -17.51 3.93 1.57
C MET A 66 -18.33 5.10 2.09
N ALA A 67 -17.74 5.93 2.96
CA ALA A 67 -18.37 7.14 3.47
C ALA A 67 -18.71 8.15 2.36
N GLU A 68 -17.76 8.44 1.47
CA GLU A 68 -17.96 9.41 0.38
C GLU A 68 -19.00 8.93 -0.64
N ARG A 69 -19.05 7.62 -0.90
CA ARG A 69 -19.93 7.02 -1.91
C ARG A 69 -21.30 6.62 -1.37
N GLY A 70 -21.55 6.79 -0.07
CA GLY A 70 -22.81 6.42 0.56
C GLY A 70 -23.05 4.92 0.55
N HIS A 71 -22.03 4.13 0.90
CA HIS A 71 -22.16 2.68 1.05
C HIS A 71 -23.22 2.34 2.09
N ASP A 72 -23.96 1.27 1.79
CA ASP A 72 -24.99 0.70 2.65
C ASP A 72 -24.33 -0.22 3.70
N PRO A 73 -24.31 0.16 5.00
CA PRO A 73 -23.60 -0.56 6.06
C PRO A 73 -23.89 -2.07 6.13
N GLU A 74 -25.12 -2.47 5.80
CA GLU A 74 -25.59 -3.86 5.84
C GLU A 74 -25.06 -4.71 4.67
N LYS A 75 -24.51 -4.07 3.63
CA LYS A 75 -24.02 -4.78 2.45
C LYS A 75 -22.53 -5.07 2.55
N PRO A 76 -22.08 -6.24 2.04
CA PRO A 76 -20.67 -6.52 1.94
C PRO A 76 -20.01 -5.56 0.95
N ALA A 77 -18.72 -5.33 1.16
CA ALA A 77 -17.89 -4.51 0.29
C ALA A 77 -16.52 -5.13 0.12
N VAL A 78 -15.91 -4.94 -1.04
CA VAL A 78 -14.52 -5.36 -1.31
C VAL A 78 -13.71 -4.14 -1.69
N GLY A 79 -12.58 -3.95 -1.03
CA GLY A 79 -11.68 -2.84 -1.26
C GLY A 79 -10.28 -3.28 -1.68
N VAL A 80 -9.64 -2.47 -2.52
CA VAL A 80 -8.23 -2.62 -2.90
C VAL A 80 -7.48 -1.41 -2.40
N ILE A 81 -6.56 -1.62 -1.46
CA ILE A 81 -5.87 -0.54 -0.75
C ILE A 81 -4.40 -0.57 -1.11
N MET A 82 -3.96 0.49 -1.79
CA MET A 82 -2.62 0.61 -2.36
C MET A 82 -1.93 1.81 -1.72
N ASP A 83 -0.98 1.52 -0.84
CA ASP A 83 -0.32 2.53 -0.02
C ASP A 83 1.19 2.28 0.16
N GLY A 84 1.89 3.30 0.67
CA GLY A 84 3.30 3.24 1.00
C GLY A 84 3.58 2.47 2.29
N VAL A 85 2.85 2.74 3.37
CA VAL A 85 3.12 2.18 4.71
C VAL A 85 1.84 2.21 5.53
N GLY A 86 1.29 1.04 5.85
CA GLY A 86 0.34 0.91 6.95
C GLY A 86 0.65 -0.25 7.89
N TYR A 87 0.26 -0.09 9.15
CA TYR A 87 0.54 -1.08 10.18
C TYR A 87 -0.37 -2.32 10.00
N GLY A 88 0.27 -3.46 9.73
CA GLY A 88 -0.39 -4.75 9.59
C GLY A 88 -0.70 -5.40 10.93
N LEU A 89 -1.78 -6.19 10.96
CA LEU A 89 -2.18 -6.95 12.15
C LEU A 89 -1.17 -8.06 12.52
N ASP A 90 -0.39 -8.52 11.54
CA ASP A 90 0.68 -9.51 11.67
C ASP A 90 2.05 -8.86 11.98
N GLY A 91 2.08 -7.55 12.23
CA GLY A 91 3.30 -6.79 12.48
C GLY A 91 4.13 -6.49 11.24
N ALA A 92 3.65 -6.88 10.05
CA ALA A 92 4.24 -6.50 8.77
C ALA A 92 3.78 -5.09 8.34
N ILE A 93 4.45 -4.54 7.31
CA ILE A 93 4.10 -3.27 6.70
C ILE A 93 3.21 -3.54 5.48
N TRP A 94 1.93 -3.24 5.61
CA TRP A 94 0.97 -3.41 4.53
C TRP A 94 1.01 -2.21 3.58
N GLY A 95 0.51 -2.41 2.36
CA GLY A 95 0.37 -1.33 1.37
C GLY A 95 -0.10 -1.80 -0.01
N GLY A 96 -0.64 -3.00 -0.11
CA GLY A 96 -1.13 -3.58 -1.35
C GLY A 96 -2.07 -4.71 -1.01
N GLU A 97 -3.21 -4.36 -0.42
CA GLU A 97 -4.12 -5.31 0.23
C GLU A 97 -5.46 -5.35 -0.48
N ILE A 98 -6.06 -6.54 -0.52
CA ILE A 98 -7.47 -6.71 -0.85
C ILE A 98 -8.18 -7.07 0.44
N ILE A 99 -9.09 -6.21 0.86
CA ILE A 99 -9.85 -6.34 2.09
C ILE A 99 -11.33 -6.43 1.78
N ALA A 100 -12.09 -7.09 2.64
CA ALA A 100 -13.53 -7.17 2.54
C ALA A 100 -14.17 -6.75 3.86
N TRP A 101 -15.32 -6.08 3.76
CA TRP A 101 -16.28 -5.90 4.84
C TRP A 101 -17.41 -6.88 4.59
N ASP A 102 -17.71 -7.77 5.54
CA ASP A 102 -18.76 -8.79 5.39
C ASP A 102 -20.11 -8.39 6.00
N GLY A 103 -20.24 -7.13 6.42
CA GLY A 103 -21.39 -6.64 7.20
C GLY A 103 -21.15 -6.66 8.70
N SER A 104 -20.11 -7.35 9.18
CA SER A 104 -19.80 -7.47 10.61
C SER A 104 -18.35 -7.15 10.95
N GLU A 105 -17.42 -7.68 10.18
CA GLU A 105 -15.99 -7.53 10.39
C GLU A 105 -15.26 -7.24 9.09
N PHE A 106 -14.09 -6.61 9.21
CA PHE A 106 -13.19 -6.48 8.09
C PHE A 106 -12.24 -7.69 8.04
N ARG A 107 -12.02 -8.24 6.85
CA ARG A 107 -11.12 -9.36 6.60
C ARG A 107 -10.09 -8.97 5.55
N ARG A 108 -8.84 -9.37 5.75
CA ARG A 108 -7.80 -9.32 4.72
C ARG A 108 -7.85 -10.62 3.94
N LEU A 109 -8.13 -10.53 2.63
CA LEU A 109 -8.35 -11.68 1.75
C LEU A 109 -7.40 -11.72 0.56
N GLY A 110 -6.65 -10.66 0.32
CA GLY A 110 -5.57 -10.68 -0.65
C GLY A 110 -4.46 -9.71 -0.28
N ARG A 111 -3.27 -9.97 -0.81
CA ARG A 111 -2.10 -9.12 -0.60
C ARG A 111 -1.10 -9.23 -1.73
N LEU A 112 -0.29 -8.19 -1.90
CA LEU A 112 0.96 -8.34 -2.62
C LEU A 112 1.91 -9.26 -1.84
N GLU A 113 2.73 -9.95 -2.58
CA GLU A 113 3.80 -10.79 -2.07
C GLU A 113 4.67 -10.06 -1.04
N TYR A 114 4.97 -10.73 0.07
CA TYR A 114 5.84 -10.16 1.09
C TYR A 114 7.30 -10.14 0.67
N HIS A 115 7.92 -8.97 0.84
CA HIS A 115 9.36 -8.75 0.66
C HIS A 115 10.01 -8.24 1.94
N VAL A 116 11.27 -8.59 2.17
CA VAL A 116 12.04 -8.06 3.31
C VAL A 116 12.53 -6.66 2.95
N MET A 117 12.48 -5.71 3.89
CA MET A 117 13.04 -4.37 3.70
C MET A 117 14.44 -4.28 4.32
N PRO A 118 15.53 -4.48 3.55
CA PRO A 118 16.88 -4.47 4.10
C PRO A 118 17.28 -3.06 4.59
N GLY A 119 17.39 -2.93 5.92
CA GLY A 119 17.66 -1.66 6.59
C GLY A 119 16.41 -0.84 6.94
N GLY A 120 15.20 -1.42 6.86
CA GLY A 120 13.95 -0.77 7.26
C GLY A 120 13.70 0.52 6.48
N ASP A 121 13.60 1.66 7.18
CA ASP A 121 13.37 2.97 6.58
C ASP A 121 14.41 3.37 5.52
N LEU A 122 15.64 2.82 5.60
CA LEU A 122 16.64 3.03 4.55
C LEU A 122 16.24 2.43 3.22
N ALA A 123 15.47 1.34 3.20
CA ALA A 123 14.96 0.74 1.97
C ALA A 123 13.90 1.63 1.30
N THR A 124 13.18 2.43 2.08
CA THR A 124 12.27 3.47 1.58
C THR A 124 13.03 4.67 1.02
N LYS A 125 14.19 5.00 1.60
CA LYS A 125 15.01 6.11 1.13
C LYS A 125 15.85 5.76 -0.10
N TYR A 126 16.37 4.54 -0.18
CA TYR A 126 17.25 4.08 -1.27
C TYR A 126 16.62 2.87 -1.97
N PRO A 127 15.81 3.08 -3.03
CA PRO A 127 15.02 2.05 -3.70
C PRO A 127 15.78 0.80 -4.19
N LEU A 128 17.08 0.92 -4.51
CA LEU A 128 17.92 -0.22 -4.91
C LEU A 128 17.97 -1.34 -3.86
N ARG A 129 17.77 -0.99 -2.59
CA ARG A 129 17.67 -1.96 -1.49
C ARG A 129 16.43 -2.84 -1.59
N MET A 130 15.30 -2.25 -1.98
CA MET A 130 14.08 -3.01 -2.26
C MET A 130 14.23 -3.84 -3.53
N LEU A 131 14.83 -3.28 -4.60
CA LEU A 131 15.08 -4.02 -5.83
C LEU A 131 15.88 -5.31 -5.57
N ALA A 132 16.97 -5.23 -4.80
CA ALA A 132 17.77 -6.40 -4.42
C ALA A 132 16.94 -7.46 -3.66
N SER A 133 16.01 -7.03 -2.82
CA SER A 133 15.14 -7.93 -2.05
C SER A 133 14.16 -8.70 -2.94
N ILE A 134 13.53 -8.01 -3.90
CA ILE A 134 12.57 -8.64 -4.81
C ILE A 134 13.30 -9.56 -5.80
N MET A 135 14.45 -9.15 -6.32
CA MET A 135 15.25 -9.96 -7.25
C MET A 135 15.71 -11.29 -6.64
N LEU A 136 16.04 -11.33 -5.34
CA LEU A 136 16.43 -12.57 -4.66
C LEU A 136 15.35 -13.66 -4.62
N LYS A 137 14.10 -13.34 -4.98
CA LYS A 137 13.04 -14.34 -5.11
C LYS A 137 13.08 -15.09 -6.42
N ILE A 138 13.65 -14.49 -7.46
CA ILE A 138 13.66 -15.01 -8.84
C ILE A 138 15.07 -15.33 -9.35
N MET A 139 16.11 -14.86 -8.65
CA MET A 139 17.52 -15.02 -8.99
C MET A 139 18.36 -15.37 -7.76
N ASP A 140 19.49 -16.03 -7.97
CA ASP A 140 20.45 -16.27 -6.89
C ASP A 140 21.33 -15.03 -6.58
N GLU A 141 22.12 -15.12 -5.50
CA GLU A 141 22.95 -14.02 -5.01
C GLU A 141 24.01 -13.57 -6.03
N ASP A 142 24.58 -14.52 -6.77
CA ASP A 142 25.62 -14.26 -7.76
C ASP A 142 25.03 -13.60 -9.01
N GLU A 143 23.84 -14.03 -9.43
CA GLU A 143 23.06 -13.44 -10.52
C GLU A 143 22.67 -12.00 -10.20
N VAL A 144 22.14 -11.74 -9.00
CA VAL A 144 21.80 -10.37 -8.56
C VAL A 144 23.04 -9.49 -8.53
N THR A 145 24.16 -10.00 -8.01
CA THR A 145 25.41 -9.24 -7.95
C THR A 145 25.91 -8.87 -9.36
N LYS A 146 25.97 -9.84 -10.27
CA LYS A 146 26.37 -9.60 -11.67
C LYS A 146 25.43 -8.63 -12.38
N PHE A 147 24.13 -8.69 -12.09
CA PHE A 147 23.15 -7.76 -12.65
C PHE A 147 23.40 -6.33 -12.17
N PHE A 148 23.62 -6.13 -10.87
CA PHE A 148 23.93 -4.83 -10.28
C PHE A 148 25.25 -4.24 -10.83
N GLU A 149 26.26 -5.07 -11.08
CA GLU A 149 27.49 -4.68 -11.74
C GLU A 149 27.25 -4.25 -13.19
N LYS A 150 26.54 -5.07 -13.98
CA LYS A 150 26.20 -4.79 -15.39
C LYS A 150 25.45 -3.47 -15.53
N MET A 151 24.50 -3.21 -14.64
CA MET A 151 23.67 -2.01 -14.66
C MET A 151 24.32 -0.79 -13.99
N LYS A 152 25.55 -0.94 -13.46
CA LYS A 152 26.29 0.09 -12.69
C LYS A 152 25.52 0.62 -11.47
N PHE A 153 24.63 -0.20 -10.89
CA PHE A 153 23.87 0.17 -9.70
C PHE A 153 24.74 0.27 -8.45
N LEU A 154 25.86 -0.45 -8.41
CA LEU A 154 26.83 -0.35 -7.33
C LEU A 154 27.39 1.08 -7.18
N GLU A 155 27.50 1.86 -8.25
CA GLU A 155 27.95 3.26 -8.19
C GLU A 155 26.91 4.20 -7.56
N LYS A 156 25.65 3.77 -7.51
CA LYS A 156 24.53 4.51 -6.91
C LYS A 156 24.26 4.12 -5.47
N MET A 157 24.83 3.00 -5.01
CA MET A 157 24.79 2.59 -3.61
C MET A 157 25.88 3.31 -2.82
N ARG A 158 25.56 3.74 -1.59
CA ARG A 158 26.48 4.51 -0.74
C ARG A 158 27.77 3.74 -0.43
N TYR A 159 27.69 2.42 -0.27
CA TYR A 159 28.85 1.58 0.02
C TYR A 159 29.13 0.51 -1.06
N GLY A 160 28.56 0.68 -2.25
CA GLY A 160 28.77 -0.22 -3.39
C GLY A 160 28.48 -1.68 -3.06
N LEU A 161 29.38 -2.58 -3.49
CA LEU A 161 29.23 -4.03 -3.33
C LEU A 161 28.97 -4.47 -1.88
N LYS A 162 29.66 -3.87 -0.90
CA LYS A 162 29.48 -4.20 0.52
C LYS A 162 28.07 -3.91 1.02
N GLU A 163 27.44 -2.87 0.48
CA GLU A 163 26.04 -2.56 0.80
C GLU A 163 25.11 -3.63 0.24
N LEU A 164 25.33 -4.02 -1.02
CA LEU A 164 24.54 -5.05 -1.69
C LEU A 164 24.65 -6.38 -0.94
N GLU A 165 25.86 -6.90 -0.71
CA GLU A 165 26.10 -8.16 0.03
C GLU A 165 25.40 -8.16 1.39
N THR A 166 25.44 -7.03 2.10
CA THR A 166 24.75 -6.88 3.38
C THR A 166 23.24 -6.94 3.23
N CYS A 167 22.68 -6.29 2.19
CA CYS A 167 21.25 -6.36 1.89
C CYS A 167 20.82 -7.79 1.56
N LEU A 168 21.56 -8.48 0.67
CA LEU A 168 21.27 -9.84 0.25
C LEU A 168 21.29 -10.80 1.45
N ARG A 169 22.29 -10.68 2.33
CA ARG A 169 22.35 -11.45 3.58
C ARG A 169 21.15 -11.20 4.50
N ILE A 170 20.75 -9.94 4.72
CA ILE A 170 19.60 -9.60 5.57
C ILE A 170 18.31 -10.23 5.03
N VAL A 171 18.13 -10.18 3.70
CA VAL A 171 16.95 -10.74 3.02
C VAL A 171 16.92 -12.26 3.17
N LYS A 172 18.04 -12.96 2.89
CA LYS A 172 18.16 -14.42 3.04
C LYS A 172 17.93 -14.90 4.47
N GLU A 173 18.43 -14.16 5.45
CA GLU A 173 18.21 -14.47 6.86
C GLU A 173 16.81 -14.06 7.37
N GLY A 174 16.04 -13.32 6.57
CA GLY A 174 14.71 -12.84 6.96
C GLY A 174 14.72 -11.83 8.11
N LYS A 175 15.85 -11.15 8.36
CA LYS A 175 16.08 -10.30 9.56
C LYS A 175 15.63 -8.85 9.41
N GLY A 176 14.76 -8.54 8.45
CA GLY A 176 14.18 -7.21 8.25
C GLY A 176 12.66 -7.21 8.37
N PRO A 177 12.02 -6.03 8.52
CA PRO A 177 10.57 -5.95 8.47
C PRO A 177 10.08 -6.40 7.10
N LYS A 178 8.97 -7.14 7.09
CA LYS A 178 8.31 -7.59 5.85
C LYS A 178 7.34 -6.53 5.36
N THR A 179 7.22 -6.37 4.05
CA THR A 179 6.28 -5.45 3.43
C THR A 179 5.57 -6.04 2.22
N SER A 180 4.28 -5.73 2.09
CA SER A 180 3.44 -5.96 0.92
C SER A 180 3.08 -4.63 0.24
N SER A 181 3.94 -3.62 0.36
CA SER A 181 3.66 -2.26 -0.10
C SER A 181 3.73 -2.12 -1.63
N THR A 182 2.66 -1.56 -2.20
CA THR A 182 2.61 -1.11 -3.58
C THR A 182 3.68 -0.05 -3.83
N GLY A 183 3.81 0.93 -2.93
CA GLY A 183 4.84 1.97 -3.04
C GLY A 183 6.25 1.40 -3.11
N ARG A 184 6.61 0.44 -2.24
CA ARG A 184 7.95 -0.17 -2.26
C ARG A 184 8.23 -0.98 -3.53
N PHE A 185 7.21 -1.63 -4.09
CA PHE A 185 7.33 -2.29 -5.39
C PHE A 185 7.59 -1.27 -6.51
N LEU A 186 6.81 -0.20 -6.59
CA LEU A 186 7.00 0.87 -7.60
C LEU A 186 8.36 1.55 -7.44
N ASP A 187 8.81 1.79 -6.20
CA ASP A 187 10.14 2.31 -5.93
C ASP A 187 11.23 1.41 -6.53
N SER A 188 11.10 0.09 -6.38
CA SER A 188 12.06 -0.87 -6.92
C SER A 188 12.10 -0.86 -8.45
N VAL A 189 10.95 -0.72 -9.12
CA VAL A 189 10.85 -0.62 -10.58
C VAL A 189 11.45 0.70 -11.06
N SER A 190 11.19 1.81 -10.36
CA SER A 190 11.80 3.11 -10.63
C SER A 190 13.33 3.04 -10.57
N ALA A 191 13.87 2.29 -9.61
CA ALA A 191 15.30 2.03 -9.48
C ALA A 191 15.84 1.16 -10.63
N LEU A 192 15.14 0.08 -10.98
CA LEU A 192 15.50 -0.83 -12.07
C LEU A 192 15.63 -0.07 -13.40
N LEU A 193 14.69 0.82 -13.69
CA LEU A 193 14.68 1.60 -14.93
C LEU A 193 15.66 2.80 -14.87
N GLY A 194 16.26 3.05 -13.71
CA GLY A 194 17.21 4.13 -13.49
C GLY A 194 16.56 5.52 -13.49
N ILE A 195 15.30 5.60 -13.07
CA ILE A 195 14.51 6.83 -12.95
C ILE A 195 14.82 7.51 -11.62
N CYS A 196 14.75 6.77 -10.51
CA CYS A 196 15.00 7.30 -9.18
C CYS A 196 15.81 6.32 -8.30
N PHE A 197 16.91 6.80 -7.71
CA PHE A 197 17.78 6.01 -6.83
C PHE A 197 17.80 6.47 -5.38
N GLU A 198 17.30 7.68 -5.08
CA GLU A 198 17.18 8.23 -3.74
C GLU A 198 15.89 9.04 -3.63
N ARG A 199 15.09 8.76 -2.60
CA ARG A 199 13.86 9.49 -2.28
C ARG A 199 14.19 10.76 -1.48
N THR A 200 13.80 11.91 -2.00
CA THR A 200 13.93 13.25 -1.41
C THR A 200 12.61 13.79 -0.86
N TYR A 201 11.46 13.35 -1.39
CA TYR A 201 10.13 13.66 -0.84
C TYR A 201 9.21 12.44 -0.85
N GLU A 202 7.99 12.57 -0.34
CA GLU A 202 7.05 11.46 -0.26
C GLU A 202 6.48 11.01 -1.60
N GLY A 203 6.64 9.71 -1.91
CA GLY A 203 6.15 9.11 -3.14
C GLY A 203 7.02 9.36 -4.38
N GLU A 204 8.15 10.08 -4.26
CA GLU A 204 8.97 10.50 -5.41
C GLU A 204 9.26 9.40 -6.43
N PRO A 205 9.78 8.21 -6.05
CA PRO A 205 10.15 7.22 -7.07
C PRO A 205 8.93 6.69 -7.85
N ALA A 206 7.79 6.52 -7.17
CA ALA A 206 6.53 6.09 -7.77
C ALA A 206 5.91 7.17 -8.68
N ILE A 207 5.93 8.43 -8.24
CA ILE A 207 5.45 9.57 -9.05
C ILE A 207 6.31 9.74 -10.30
N SER A 208 7.63 9.71 -10.14
CA SER A 208 8.55 9.80 -11.28
C SER A 208 8.43 8.61 -12.24
N LEU A 209 8.13 7.41 -11.72
CA LEU A 209 7.87 6.24 -12.57
C LEU A 209 6.64 6.46 -13.45
N GLU A 210 5.53 6.93 -12.87
CA GLU A 210 4.29 7.24 -13.59
C GLU A 210 4.51 8.32 -14.66
N GLU A 211 5.22 9.40 -14.33
CA GLU A 211 5.51 10.50 -15.26
C GLU A 211 6.37 10.06 -16.45
N ASN A 212 7.28 9.10 -16.26
CA ASN A 212 8.17 8.59 -17.31
C ASN A 212 7.56 7.42 -18.09
N SER A 213 6.30 7.06 -17.84
CA SER A 213 5.64 5.93 -18.49
C SER A 213 5.15 6.29 -19.89
N VAL A 214 5.29 5.34 -20.82
CA VAL A 214 4.78 5.45 -22.20
C VAL A 214 3.80 4.31 -22.42
N GLU A 215 2.55 4.65 -22.72
CA GLU A 215 1.49 3.67 -22.96
C GLU A 215 1.84 2.75 -24.14
N THR A 216 1.65 1.44 -23.95
CA THR A 216 1.86 0.41 -24.97
C THR A 216 0.73 -0.61 -24.97
N CYS A 217 0.46 -1.18 -26.13
CA CYS A 217 -0.52 -2.25 -26.32
C CYS A 217 0.13 -3.65 -26.32
N GLU A 218 1.46 -3.71 -26.42
CA GLU A 218 2.21 -4.97 -26.40
C GLU A 218 2.52 -5.32 -24.95
N ILE A 219 1.55 -5.96 -24.30
CA ILE A 219 1.69 -6.47 -22.94
C ILE A 219 1.81 -7.98 -23.06
N ALA A 220 2.98 -8.52 -22.72
CA ALA A 220 3.22 -9.95 -22.74
C ALA A 220 2.16 -10.71 -21.94
N ASP A 221 1.85 -11.93 -22.39
CA ASP A 221 0.97 -12.80 -21.63
C ASP A 221 1.62 -13.12 -20.29
N VAL A 222 0.88 -12.81 -19.24
CA VAL A 222 1.36 -12.90 -17.88
C VAL A 222 1.04 -14.30 -17.41
N GLY A 223 2.08 -15.07 -17.04
CA GLY A 223 1.90 -16.38 -16.41
C GLY A 223 1.12 -16.28 -15.09
N ASP A 224 1.11 -17.38 -14.32
CA ASP A 224 0.39 -17.41 -13.03
C ASP A 224 1.01 -16.46 -11.99
N ILE A 225 0.57 -15.19 -11.95
CA ILE A 225 0.96 -14.21 -10.92
C ILE A 225 0.14 -14.36 -9.64
N LEU A 226 -1.00 -15.07 -9.70
CA LEU A 226 -1.91 -15.21 -8.57
C LEU A 226 -1.74 -16.57 -7.91
N VAL A 227 -1.32 -16.58 -6.65
CA VAL A 227 -1.27 -17.78 -5.82
C VAL A 227 -2.43 -17.76 -4.84
N ARG A 228 -3.17 -18.87 -4.75
CA ARG A 228 -4.28 -19.02 -3.79
C ARG A 228 -3.82 -19.85 -2.60
N ASP A 229 -4.00 -19.30 -1.40
CA ASP A 229 -3.76 -19.98 -0.13
C ASP A 229 -5.08 -20.00 0.67
N GLY A 230 -5.87 -21.06 0.48
CA GLY A 230 -7.22 -21.16 1.01
C GLY A 230 -8.14 -20.05 0.49
N GLU A 231 -8.59 -19.18 1.39
CA GLU A 231 -9.41 -18.01 1.03
C GLU A 231 -8.58 -16.80 0.60
N ASN A 232 -7.27 -16.80 0.90
CA ASN A 232 -6.37 -15.70 0.62
C ASN A 232 -5.79 -15.78 -0.79
N ILE A 233 -5.50 -14.63 -1.39
CA ILE A 233 -4.85 -14.50 -2.68
C ILE A 233 -3.56 -13.69 -2.52
N GLU A 234 -2.44 -14.25 -2.95
CA GLU A 234 -1.15 -13.56 -3.01
C GLU A 234 -0.82 -13.20 -4.46
N ILE A 235 -0.47 -11.93 -4.69
CA ILE A 235 -0.04 -11.41 -5.99
C ILE A 235 1.50 -11.40 -6.03
N LEU A 236 2.09 -12.22 -6.88
CA LEU A 236 3.54 -12.40 -7.03
C LEU A 236 4.18 -11.22 -7.77
N THR A 237 4.53 -10.18 -7.03
CA THR A 237 5.23 -9.00 -7.58
C THR A 237 6.63 -9.34 -8.09
N SER A 238 7.26 -10.41 -7.60
CA SER A 238 8.51 -10.94 -8.15
C SER A 238 8.35 -11.46 -9.59
N GLU A 239 7.23 -12.09 -9.95
CA GLU A 239 6.96 -12.52 -11.32
C GLU A 239 6.70 -11.33 -12.25
N ILE A 240 6.06 -10.26 -11.75
CA ILE A 240 5.96 -9.00 -12.52
C ILE A 240 7.37 -8.45 -12.79
N LEU A 241 8.24 -8.43 -11.78
CA LEU A 241 9.63 -7.98 -11.96
C LEU A 241 10.39 -8.84 -12.97
N ARG A 242 10.19 -10.16 -12.95
CA ARG A 242 10.80 -11.09 -13.90
C ARG A 242 10.46 -10.75 -15.35
N ILE A 243 9.18 -10.46 -15.64
CA ILE A 243 8.73 -10.04 -16.98
C ILE A 243 9.46 -8.78 -17.42
N LEU A 244 9.61 -7.80 -16.53
CA LEU A 244 10.34 -6.56 -16.85
C LEU A 244 11.83 -6.83 -17.14
N LEU A 245 12.44 -7.82 -16.48
CA LEU A 245 13.83 -8.19 -16.72
C LEU A 245 14.01 -8.90 -18.07
N ASP A 246 13.07 -9.75 -18.45
CA ASP A 246 13.07 -10.45 -19.74
C ASP A 246 12.92 -9.46 -20.90
N GLU A 247 12.10 -8.42 -20.73
CA GLU A 247 11.89 -7.37 -21.74
C GLU A 247 12.88 -6.20 -21.69
N LEU A 248 13.82 -6.19 -20.74
CA LEU A 248 14.71 -5.05 -20.49
C LEU A 248 15.57 -4.64 -21.70
N ASN A 249 15.83 -5.58 -22.63
CA ASN A 249 16.63 -5.33 -23.83
C ASN A 249 15.80 -5.07 -25.09
N THR A 250 14.48 -5.31 -25.05
CA THR A 250 13.59 -5.22 -26.22
C THR A 250 12.66 -4.01 -26.14
N SER A 251 12.23 -3.66 -24.93
CA SER A 251 11.27 -2.60 -24.67
C SER A 251 11.96 -1.33 -24.16
N SER A 252 11.41 -0.15 -24.45
CA SER A 252 11.92 1.09 -23.90
C SER A 252 11.64 1.19 -22.40
N LYS A 253 12.42 2.01 -21.69
CA LYS A 253 12.20 2.24 -20.25
C LYS A 253 10.80 2.77 -19.93
N GLY A 254 10.25 3.61 -20.81
CA GLY A 254 8.91 4.16 -20.61
C GLY A 254 7.82 3.11 -20.77
N GLU A 255 7.96 2.19 -21.73
CA GLU A 255 7.04 1.05 -21.91
C GLU A 255 7.12 0.11 -20.72
N LEU A 256 8.31 -0.23 -20.24
CA LEU A 256 8.50 -1.07 -19.05
C LEU A 256 7.89 -0.44 -17.79
N ALA A 257 8.01 0.88 -17.64
CA ALA A 257 7.38 1.60 -16.54
C ALA A 257 5.85 1.47 -16.60
N TYR A 258 5.25 1.62 -17.79
CA TYR A 258 3.82 1.42 -18.00
C TYR A 258 3.41 -0.02 -17.72
N ILE A 259 4.11 -1.01 -18.30
CA ILE A 259 3.83 -2.44 -18.15
C ILE A 259 3.82 -2.84 -16.68
N ALA A 260 4.82 -2.41 -15.90
CA ALA A 260 4.91 -2.74 -14.48
C ALA A 260 3.68 -2.28 -13.68
N GLN A 261 3.25 -1.03 -13.89
CA GLN A 261 2.12 -0.43 -13.20
C GLN A 261 0.79 -1.03 -13.66
N TYR A 262 0.64 -1.24 -14.98
CA TYR A 262 -0.57 -1.83 -15.54
C TYR A 262 -0.75 -3.28 -15.09
N LEU A 263 0.31 -4.11 -15.16
CA LEU A 263 0.25 -5.51 -14.72
C LEU A 263 -0.06 -5.63 -13.23
N LEU A 264 0.51 -4.76 -12.40
CA LEU A 264 0.18 -4.72 -10.98
C LEU A 264 -1.31 -4.43 -10.77
N GLY A 265 -1.83 -3.39 -11.44
CA GLY A 265 -3.25 -3.05 -11.40
C GLY A 265 -4.12 -4.21 -11.86
N LYS A 266 -3.79 -4.81 -13.01
CA LYS A 266 -4.51 -5.94 -13.60
C LYS A 266 -4.58 -7.14 -12.65
N ALA A 267 -3.45 -7.54 -12.07
CA ALA A 267 -3.39 -8.67 -11.13
C ALA A 267 -4.21 -8.38 -9.85
N LEU A 268 -4.14 -7.15 -9.32
CA LEU A 268 -4.99 -6.73 -8.20
C LEU A 268 -6.48 -6.77 -8.56
N GLY A 269 -6.84 -6.31 -9.76
CA GLY A 269 -8.20 -6.32 -10.28
C GLY A 269 -8.77 -7.74 -10.43
N GLU A 270 -7.99 -8.65 -11.02
CA GLU A 270 -8.37 -10.06 -11.20
C GLU A 270 -8.57 -10.77 -9.85
N ALA A 271 -7.63 -10.57 -8.92
CA ALA A 271 -7.73 -11.10 -7.57
C ALA A 271 -8.98 -10.55 -6.86
N ALA A 272 -9.19 -9.23 -6.90
CA ALA A 272 -10.33 -8.57 -6.27
C ALA A 272 -11.65 -8.98 -6.89
N SER A 273 -11.74 -9.16 -8.21
CA SER A 273 -12.94 -9.64 -8.90
C SER A 273 -13.30 -11.05 -8.47
N SER A 274 -12.31 -11.93 -8.29
CA SER A 274 -12.57 -13.28 -7.80
C SER A 274 -13.12 -13.30 -6.37
N LEU A 275 -12.74 -12.34 -5.53
CA LEU A 275 -13.27 -12.17 -4.18
C LEU A 275 -14.64 -11.49 -4.20
N ALA A 276 -14.82 -10.43 -4.98
CA ALA A 276 -16.09 -9.72 -5.13
C ALA A 276 -17.21 -10.65 -5.59
N LYS A 277 -16.93 -11.61 -6.48
CA LYS A 277 -17.89 -12.66 -6.86
C LYS A 277 -18.39 -13.50 -5.68
N LYS A 278 -17.53 -13.80 -4.71
CA LYS A 278 -17.91 -14.57 -3.50
C LYS A 278 -18.84 -13.77 -2.58
N PHE A 279 -18.66 -12.45 -2.53
CA PHE A 279 -19.49 -11.53 -1.73
C PHE A 279 -20.67 -10.93 -2.53
N GLU A 280 -20.86 -11.35 -3.79
CA GLU A 280 -21.87 -10.80 -4.71
C GLU A 280 -21.78 -9.26 -4.90
N VAL A 281 -20.57 -8.72 -4.77
CA VAL A 281 -20.28 -7.29 -4.90
C VAL A 281 -19.98 -6.93 -6.36
N LYS A 282 -20.52 -5.80 -6.82
CA LYS A 282 -20.37 -5.30 -8.20
C LYS A 282 -19.44 -4.08 -8.33
N GLU A 283 -19.01 -3.54 -7.19
CA GLU A 283 -18.22 -2.31 -7.11
C GLU A 283 -17.01 -2.53 -6.20
N LEU A 284 -15.85 -2.01 -6.58
CA LEU A 284 -14.62 -2.10 -5.78
C LEU A 284 -14.28 -0.74 -5.18
N TYR A 285 -13.99 -0.72 -3.88
CA TYR A 285 -13.60 0.48 -3.14
C TYR A 285 -12.07 0.62 -3.14
N VAL A 286 -11.54 1.56 -3.91
CA VAL A 286 -10.10 1.71 -4.13
C VAL A 286 -9.58 2.98 -3.47
N SER A 287 -8.57 2.86 -2.61
CA SER A 287 -8.00 3.96 -1.82
C SER A 287 -6.53 3.71 -1.47
N GLY A 288 -5.90 4.65 -0.77
CA GLY A 288 -4.49 4.62 -0.38
C GLY A 288 -3.66 5.57 -1.24
N GLY A 289 -2.45 5.90 -0.79
CA GLY A 289 -1.62 6.91 -1.44
C GLY A 289 -1.31 6.63 -2.91
N ALA A 290 -1.26 5.36 -3.33
CA ALA A 290 -1.01 4.95 -4.72
C ALA A 290 -2.30 4.83 -5.56
N ALA A 291 -3.49 4.99 -4.98
CA ALA A 291 -4.77 4.97 -5.70
C ALA A 291 -4.99 6.20 -6.58
N VAL A 292 -4.07 7.18 -6.58
CA VAL A 292 -4.08 8.31 -7.52
C VAL A 292 -3.43 7.96 -8.87
N ASN A 293 -2.71 6.83 -8.94
CA ASN A 293 -1.97 6.44 -10.13
C ASN A 293 -2.90 5.95 -11.24
N HIS A 294 -2.94 6.66 -12.36
CA HIS A 294 -3.92 6.40 -13.42
C HIS A 294 -3.66 5.09 -14.18
N ILE A 295 -2.40 4.65 -14.26
CA ILE A 295 -2.01 3.42 -14.97
C ILE A 295 -2.44 2.20 -14.16
N ILE A 296 -2.21 2.21 -12.84
CA ILE A 296 -2.65 1.13 -11.94
C ILE A 296 -4.18 1.06 -11.92
N LEU A 297 -4.88 2.20 -11.83
CA LEU A 297 -6.34 2.22 -11.87
C LEU A 297 -6.90 1.67 -13.19
N ARG A 298 -6.27 1.98 -14.32
CA ARG A 298 -6.64 1.40 -15.62
C ARG A 298 -6.47 -0.12 -15.61
N GLY A 299 -5.30 -0.62 -15.23
CA GLY A 299 -5.06 -2.06 -15.11
C GLY A 299 -6.07 -2.74 -14.18
N LEU A 300 -6.38 -2.13 -13.03
CA LEU A 300 -7.37 -2.64 -12.08
C LEU A 300 -8.77 -2.72 -12.69
N ALA A 301 -9.16 -1.73 -13.50
CA ALA A 301 -10.45 -1.73 -14.18
C ALA A 301 -10.52 -2.89 -15.18
N ASP A 302 -9.48 -3.01 -16.00
CA ASP A 302 -9.40 -4.01 -17.06
C ASP A 302 -9.33 -5.44 -16.50
N GLY A 303 -8.56 -5.65 -15.42
CA GLY A 303 -8.44 -6.94 -14.76
C GLY A 303 -9.68 -7.34 -13.95
N SER A 304 -10.38 -6.37 -13.35
CA SER A 304 -11.55 -6.68 -12.53
C SER A 304 -12.85 -6.85 -13.33
N GLY A 305 -13.04 -6.02 -14.37
CA GLY A 305 -14.32 -5.89 -15.07
C GLY A 305 -15.44 -5.31 -14.20
N LEU A 306 -15.11 -4.72 -13.05
CA LEU A 306 -16.06 -4.17 -12.08
C LEU A 306 -15.98 -2.64 -12.05
N ARG A 307 -17.01 -2.00 -11.48
CA ARG A 307 -16.98 -0.55 -11.31
C ARG A 307 -16.02 -0.18 -10.18
N ILE A 308 -15.05 0.68 -10.48
CA ILE A 308 -14.12 1.20 -9.48
C ILE A 308 -14.68 2.47 -8.85
N LEU A 309 -14.70 2.51 -7.53
CA LEU A 309 -15.01 3.67 -6.73
C LEU A 309 -13.75 4.13 -6.01
N VAL A 310 -13.33 5.37 -6.27
CA VAL A 310 -12.21 6.04 -5.58
C VAL A 310 -12.70 7.25 -4.80
N ASN A 311 -11.88 7.81 -3.90
CA ASN A 311 -12.18 9.12 -3.32
C ASN A 311 -12.12 10.23 -4.38
N ARG A 312 -12.88 11.31 -4.18
CA ARG A 312 -12.82 12.55 -4.98
C ARG A 312 -12.78 13.79 -4.10
N GLU A 313 -13.70 13.88 -3.15
CA GLU A 313 -13.76 15.00 -2.20
C GLU A 313 -12.84 14.75 -1.00
N ILE A 314 -12.76 13.50 -0.56
CA ILE A 314 -11.84 13.08 0.49
C ILE A 314 -10.47 12.77 -0.15
N PRO A 315 -9.34 13.17 0.46
CA PRO A 315 -8.04 12.73 -0.05
C PRO A 315 -7.89 11.20 0.05
N ALA A 316 -7.42 10.56 -1.03
CA ALA A 316 -7.14 9.11 -1.02
C ALA A 316 -5.90 8.73 -0.17
N ASN A 317 -5.05 9.71 0.17
CA ASN A 317 -3.89 9.53 1.03
C ASN A 317 -4.26 9.64 2.52
N ASP A 318 -3.27 9.58 3.40
CA ASP A 318 -3.46 9.62 4.86
C ASP A 318 -4.23 10.85 5.38
N GLY A 319 -4.37 11.90 4.58
CA GLY A 319 -5.24 13.04 4.90
C GLY A 319 -6.72 12.68 5.01
N GLY A 320 -7.18 11.62 4.34
CA GLY A 320 -8.58 11.15 4.38
C GLY A 320 -8.90 10.13 5.46
N ILE A 321 -7.89 9.56 6.12
CA ILE A 321 -8.07 8.44 7.08
C ILE A 321 -8.99 8.81 8.24
N ALA A 322 -8.95 10.05 8.73
CA ALA A 322 -9.78 10.46 9.86
C ALA A 322 -11.29 10.28 9.58
N VAL A 323 -11.74 10.55 8.35
CA VAL A 323 -13.14 10.33 7.95
C VAL A 323 -13.46 8.84 7.92
N GLY A 324 -12.56 8.05 7.34
CA GLY A 324 -12.69 6.60 7.30
C GLY A 324 -12.73 5.95 8.68
N GLN A 325 -11.93 6.43 9.63
CA GLN A 325 -11.92 5.94 11.02
C GLN A 325 -13.26 6.21 11.71
N VAL A 326 -13.84 7.40 11.52
CA VAL A 326 -15.15 7.74 12.11
C VAL A 326 -16.25 6.88 11.49
N TYR A 327 -16.26 6.73 10.17
CA TYR A 327 -17.25 5.90 9.48
C TYR A 327 -17.14 4.43 9.89
N ALA A 328 -15.93 3.87 9.90
CA ALA A 328 -15.65 2.51 10.35
C ALA A 328 -16.09 2.25 11.79
N ALA A 329 -15.87 3.21 12.70
CA ALA A 329 -16.31 3.09 14.08
C ALA A 329 -17.83 3.10 14.23
N GLY A 330 -18.55 3.82 13.36
CA GLY A 330 -20.01 3.78 13.29
C GLY A 330 -20.52 2.43 12.79
N LEU A 331 -19.92 1.89 11.71
CA LEU A 331 -20.27 0.56 11.19
C LEU A 331 -20.17 -0.55 12.24
N MET A 332 -19.13 -0.50 13.07
CA MET A 332 -18.88 -1.50 14.11
C MET A 332 -19.81 -1.37 15.34
N GLU A 333 -20.53 -0.26 15.50
CA GLU A 333 -21.42 -0.02 16.64
C GLU A 333 -22.84 -0.49 16.41
N ASP A 334 -23.34 -0.41 15.17
CA ASP A 334 -24.68 -0.90 14.80
C ASP A 334 -24.81 -2.44 14.87
N LEU A 335 -23.74 -3.13 15.28
CA LEU A 335 -23.61 -4.59 15.39
C LEU A 335 -23.56 -5.11 16.84
N ASP A 336 -23.45 -4.22 17.84
CA ASP A 336 -23.54 -4.53 19.29
C ASP A 336 -25.01 -4.44 19.77
#